data_AF-A0A6P8I9W4-F1
#
_entry.id   AF-A0A6P8I9W4-F1
#
_cell.length_a   1.000
_cell.length_b   1.000
_cell.length_c   1.000
_cell.angle_alpha   90.00
_cell.angle_beta   90.00
_cell.angle_gamma   90.00
#
_symmetry.space_group_name_H-M   'P 1'
#
loop_
_entity.id
_entity.type
_entity.pdbx_description
1 polymer ?
#
loop_
_entity_poly.entity_id
_entity_poly.type
_entity_poly.pdbx_seq_one_letter_code
_entity_poly.pdbx_strand_id
1 'polypeptide(L)'
;MKLEIDRRLVRNYGYNFKGKRAEITRTAVRGERHTSIAAIGMSGLRCPQTVKGSVNGHDYAFFIQRHLLPVINPFNGINSHSVVIMDNAAIHHVDQVRELIEGAGALLLFLSPYSPDLNPIEEAFSKVKYFIRMNDIVMESADDPEPLITEAFYRLSSFDCHGLFRHCEYAR
;
A
#
# COMPACT_ATOMS: atom_id res chain seq x y z
N MET A 1 -4.69 0.30 4.58
CA MET A 1 -3.67 -0.78 4.71
C MET A 1 -2.27 -0.19 4.64
N LYS A 2 -1.28 -0.83 5.28
CA LYS A 2 0.12 -0.36 5.29
C LYS A 2 1.07 -1.24 4.48
N LEU A 3 2.12 -0.63 3.93
CA LEU A 3 3.22 -1.23 3.19
C LEU A 3 4.53 -0.76 3.82
N GLU A 4 5.36 -1.68 4.30
CA GLU A 4 6.71 -1.37 4.76
C GLU A 4 7.71 -1.44 3.60
N ILE A 5 8.54 -0.40 3.49
CA ILE A 5 9.53 -0.19 2.43
C ILE A 5 10.88 0.04 3.10
N ASP A 6 11.83 -0.83 2.80
CA ASP A 6 13.20 -0.71 3.26
C ASP A 6 14.19 -1.16 2.15
N ARG A 7 15.49 -1.05 2.42
CA ARG A 7 16.55 -1.45 1.48
C ARG A 7 16.57 -2.95 1.18
N ARG A 8 15.82 -3.82 1.86
CA ARG A 8 15.71 -5.25 1.50
C ARG A 8 14.91 -5.46 0.22
N LEU A 9 14.24 -4.43 -0.28
CA LEU A 9 13.63 -4.45 -1.61
C LEU A 9 14.69 -4.39 -2.73
N VAL A 10 15.97 -4.13 -2.44
CA VAL A 10 17.03 -4.13 -3.46
C VAL A 10 17.20 -5.53 -4.07
N ARG A 11 17.56 -5.59 -5.36
CA ARG A 11 17.75 -6.87 -6.06
C ARG A 11 19.01 -7.58 -5.59
N ASN A 12 18.86 -8.89 -5.36
CA ASN A 12 19.98 -9.78 -5.01
C ASN A 12 20.55 -10.55 -6.21
N TYR A 13 19.88 -10.50 -7.37
CA TYR A 13 20.24 -11.26 -8.57
C TYR A 13 20.29 -10.33 -9.79
N GLY A 14 21.19 -10.65 -10.72
CA GLY A 14 21.38 -9.91 -11.97
C GLY A 14 21.95 -10.80 -13.05
N TYR A 15 21.97 -10.28 -14.28
CA TYR A 15 22.47 -11.00 -15.45
C TYR A 15 23.83 -10.42 -15.90
N ASN A 16 24.73 -11.29 -16.33
CA ASN A 16 25.97 -10.91 -17.02
C ASN A 16 26.23 -11.92 -18.14
N PHE A 17 27.20 -11.64 -19.01
CA PHE A 17 27.66 -12.58 -20.03
C PHE A 17 28.01 -13.93 -19.41
N LYS A 18 27.68 -15.02 -20.13
CA LYS A 18 27.93 -16.39 -19.69
C LYS A 18 29.40 -16.56 -19.28
N GLY A 19 29.62 -17.10 -18.08
CA GLY A 19 30.96 -17.28 -17.51
C GLY A 19 31.50 -16.08 -16.73
N LYS A 20 30.79 -14.96 -16.67
CA LYS A 20 31.13 -13.79 -15.84
C LYS A 20 30.17 -13.64 -14.67
N ARG A 21 30.70 -13.30 -13.49
CA ARG A 21 29.89 -12.99 -12.31
C ARG A 21 29.17 -11.66 -12.53
N ALA A 22 27.88 -11.58 -12.18
CA ALA A 22 27.20 -10.30 -12.07
C ALA A 22 27.70 -9.59 -10.81
N GLU A 23 28.30 -8.42 -10.98
CA GLU A 23 28.88 -7.64 -9.89
C GLU A 23 28.08 -6.35 -9.72
N ILE A 24 27.82 -6.00 -8.46
CA ILE A 24 27.11 -4.79 -8.10
C ILE A 24 27.69 -4.25 -6.81
N THR A 25 27.96 -2.95 -6.79
CA THR A 25 28.45 -2.25 -5.59
C THR A 25 27.24 -1.64 -4.89
N ARG A 26 27.13 -1.91 -3.59
CA ARG A 26 26.03 -1.45 -2.73
C ARG A 26 26.57 -0.83 -1.45
N THR A 27 25.84 0.11 -0.90
CA THR A 27 26.18 0.81 0.33
C THR A 27 25.73 -0.03 1.53
N ALA A 28 26.67 -0.45 2.38
CA ALA A 28 26.42 -1.36 3.51
C ALA A 28 25.78 -0.71 4.75
N VAL A 29 25.20 0.49 4.64
CA VAL A 29 24.49 1.15 5.75
C VAL A 29 23.05 0.65 5.87
N ARG A 30 22.58 0.51 7.11
CA ARG A 30 21.17 0.24 7.41
C ARG A 30 20.34 1.44 6.93
N GLY A 31 19.58 1.25 5.85
CA GLY A 31 18.70 2.30 5.32
C GLY A 31 17.55 2.60 6.27
N GLU A 32 17.00 3.81 6.14
CA GLU A 32 15.79 4.22 6.85
C GLU A 32 14.58 3.41 6.37
N ARG A 33 13.69 3.03 7.29
CA ARG A 33 12.44 2.35 6.95
C ARG A 33 11.39 3.41 6.65
N HIS A 34 10.65 3.23 5.57
CA HIS A 34 9.45 4.01 5.26
C HIS A 34 8.23 3.10 5.41
N THR A 35 7.12 3.67 5.88
CA THR A 35 5.83 3.00 5.89
C THR A 35 4.86 3.81 5.06
N SER A 36 4.28 3.19 4.03
CA SER A 36 3.22 3.80 3.25
C SER A 36 1.86 3.28 3.68
N ILE A 37 0.88 4.15 3.88
CA ILE A 37 -0.52 3.80 4.11
C ILE A 37 -1.29 4.19 2.85
N ALA A 38 -2.15 3.31 2.37
CA ALA A 38 -2.99 3.61 1.21
C ALA A 38 -4.35 2.90 1.29
N ALA A 39 -5.28 3.41 0.47
CA ALA A 39 -6.51 2.75 0.07
C ALA A 39 -6.63 2.77 -1.46
N ILE A 40 -7.25 1.72 -1.99
CA ILE A 40 -7.59 1.59 -3.42
C ILE A 40 -9.08 1.32 -3.56
N GLY A 41 -9.66 1.74 -4.67
CA GLY A 41 -10.99 1.32 -5.12
C GLY A 41 -10.93 0.86 -6.58
N MET A 42 -12.06 0.42 -7.12
CA MET A 42 -12.15 -0.02 -8.52
C MET A 42 -11.72 1.04 -9.54
N SER A 43 -11.85 2.32 -9.18
CA SER A 43 -11.45 3.45 -10.02
C SER A 43 -9.98 3.86 -9.88
N GLY A 44 -9.21 3.21 -9.01
CA GLY A 44 -7.80 3.54 -8.78
C GLY A 44 -7.41 3.77 -7.32
N LEU A 45 -6.18 4.23 -7.15
CA LEU A 45 -5.61 4.69 -5.89
C LEU A 45 -6.38 5.90 -5.33
N ARG A 46 -6.52 6.00 -3.99
CA ARG A 46 -7.26 7.09 -3.34
C ARG A 46 -6.40 8.00 -2.47
N CYS A 47 -5.73 7.44 -1.47
CA CYS A 47 -5.03 8.23 -0.46
C CYS A 47 -3.69 7.59 -0.07
N PRO A 48 -2.67 7.61 -0.96
CA PRO A 48 -1.33 7.19 -0.56
C PRO A 48 -0.73 8.24 0.39
N GLN A 49 -0.15 7.79 1.49
CA GLN A 49 0.68 8.59 2.38
C GLN A 49 1.91 7.78 2.73
N THR A 50 3.10 8.38 2.68
CA THR A 50 4.33 7.74 3.14
C THR A 50 4.87 8.50 4.34
N VAL A 51 5.27 7.77 5.38
CA VAL A 51 5.92 8.32 6.56
C VAL A 51 7.29 7.66 6.77
N LYS A 52 8.22 8.43 7.31
CA LYS A 52 9.51 7.90 7.79
C LYS A 52 9.29 7.15 9.09
N GLY A 53 9.80 5.93 9.18
CA GLY A 53 9.68 5.06 10.35
C GLY A 53 8.44 4.15 10.35
N SER A 54 8.02 3.74 11.55
CA SER A 54 6.80 2.93 11.76
C SER A 54 5.57 3.79 11.94
N VAL A 55 4.43 3.23 11.53
CA VAL A 55 3.08 3.72 11.85
C VAL A 55 2.54 2.92 13.04
N ASN A 56 2.04 3.62 14.06
CA ASN A 56 1.28 3.04 15.17
C ASN A 56 -0.24 3.24 14.97
N GLY A 57 -1.05 2.81 15.94
CA GLY A 57 -2.51 2.93 15.86
C GLY A 57 -3.04 4.38 15.84
N HIS A 58 -2.36 5.30 16.53
CA HIS A 58 -2.72 6.73 16.51
C HIS A 58 -2.43 7.37 15.16
N ASP A 59 -1.25 7.10 14.59
CA ASP A 59 -0.88 7.56 13.25
C ASP A 59 -1.87 7.03 12.20
N TYR A 60 -2.31 5.78 12.36
CA TYR A 60 -3.30 5.17 11.49
C TYR A 60 -4.68 5.84 11.62
N ALA A 61 -5.17 6.07 12.85
CA ALA A 61 -6.43 6.77 13.06
C ALA A 61 -6.40 8.21 12.50
N PHE A 62 -5.26 8.90 12.64
CA PHE A 62 -5.05 10.20 12.00
C PHE A 62 -5.15 10.12 10.48
N PHE A 63 -4.51 9.10 9.87
CA PHE A 63 -4.64 8.86 8.43
C PHE A 63 -6.10 8.66 8.02
N ILE A 64 -6.86 7.85 8.77
CA ILE A 64 -8.28 7.62 8.49
C ILE A 64 -9.03 8.95 8.51
N GLN A 65 -8.89 9.72 9.59
CA GLN A 65 -9.59 10.99 9.76
C GLN A 65 -9.27 11.99 8.65
N ARG A 66 -8.00 12.13 8.29
CA ARG A 66 -7.53 13.20 7.38
C ARG A 66 -7.60 12.83 5.91
N HIS A 67 -7.41 11.56 5.57
CA HIS A 67 -7.21 11.14 4.19
C HIS A 67 -8.28 10.17 3.70
N LEU A 68 -8.78 9.27 4.55
CA LEU A 68 -9.79 8.30 4.12
C LEU A 68 -11.22 8.86 4.24
N LEU A 69 -11.56 9.50 5.36
CA LEU A 69 -12.92 10.04 5.57
C LEU A 69 -13.42 10.95 4.43
N PRO A 70 -12.61 11.86 3.86
CA PRO A 70 -13.07 12.73 2.77
C PRO A 70 -13.40 12.02 1.46
N VAL A 71 -13.02 10.74 1.31
CA VAL A 71 -13.15 9.99 0.04
C VAL A 71 -14.06 8.77 0.13
N ILE A 72 -14.67 8.52 1.30
CA ILE A 72 -15.68 7.48 1.49
C ILE A 72 -17.07 8.09 1.61
N ASN A 73 -18.09 7.29 1.31
CA ASN A 73 -19.48 7.74 1.31
C ASN A 73 -20.35 6.85 2.23
N PRO A 74 -21.53 7.33 2.68
CA PRO A 74 -22.45 6.51 3.43
C PRO A 74 -22.92 5.26 2.65
N PHE A 75 -23.09 4.13 3.33
CA PHE A 75 -23.60 2.89 2.77
C PHE A 75 -25.12 2.90 2.66
N ASN A 76 -25.60 3.14 1.44
CA ASN A 76 -27.03 3.19 1.09
C ASN A 76 -27.39 2.31 -0.13
N GLY A 77 -26.46 1.47 -0.58
CA GLY A 77 -26.63 0.62 -1.77
C GLY A 77 -26.44 1.30 -3.12
N ILE A 78 -26.23 2.63 -3.16
CA ILE A 78 -26.08 3.41 -4.40
C ILE A 78 -24.73 4.12 -4.45
N ASN A 79 -24.22 4.58 -3.30
CA ASN A 79 -22.97 5.31 -3.21
C ASN A 79 -21.76 4.41 -3.48
N SER A 80 -20.86 4.88 -4.35
CA SER A 80 -19.52 4.29 -4.49
C SER A 80 -18.67 4.56 -3.26
N HIS A 81 -17.64 3.74 -3.03
CA HIS A 81 -16.70 3.91 -1.91
C HIS A 81 -17.37 3.94 -0.52
N SER A 82 -18.44 3.15 -0.37
CA SER A 82 -19.22 3.09 0.87
C SER A 82 -18.92 1.88 1.75
N VAL A 83 -18.01 1.02 1.31
CA VAL A 83 -17.52 -0.14 2.06
C VAL A 83 -16.00 -0.03 2.16
N VAL A 84 -15.50 -0.06 3.39
CA VAL A 84 -14.07 -0.09 3.71
C VAL A 84 -13.69 -1.49 4.16
N ILE A 85 -12.78 -2.13 3.42
CA ILE A 85 -12.27 -3.46 3.73
C ILE A 85 -10.86 -3.32 4.29
N MET A 86 -10.57 -3.96 5.42
CA MET A 86 -9.25 -4.00 6.04
C MET A 86 -8.87 -5.44 6.40
N ASP A 87 -7.57 -5.76 6.42
CA ASP A 87 -7.12 -7.01 7.03
C ASP A 87 -7.23 -6.96 8.56
N ASN A 88 -6.95 -8.09 9.20
CA ASN A 88 -7.06 -8.25 10.63
C ASN A 88 -5.83 -7.73 11.43
N ALA A 89 -5.02 -6.81 10.89
CA ALA A 89 -3.87 -6.27 11.59
C ALA A 89 -4.28 -5.47 12.84
N ALA A 90 -3.55 -5.62 13.96
CA ALA A 90 -3.89 -4.99 15.23
C ALA A 90 -4.04 -3.45 15.16
N ILE A 91 -3.29 -2.79 14.27
CA ILE A 91 -3.37 -1.34 14.06
C ILE A 91 -4.71 -0.88 13.46
N HIS A 92 -5.49 -1.79 12.86
CA HIS A 92 -6.81 -1.49 12.30
C HIS A 92 -7.94 -1.63 13.33
N HIS A 93 -7.66 -2.24 14.49
CA HIS A 93 -8.63 -2.50 15.56
C HIS A 93 -8.62 -1.44 16.66
N VAL A 94 -8.03 -0.27 16.41
CA VAL A 94 -8.15 0.86 17.33
C VAL A 94 -9.59 1.36 17.28
N ASP A 95 -10.24 1.53 18.44
CA ASP A 95 -11.65 1.92 18.55
C ASP A 95 -12.00 3.13 17.66
N GLN A 96 -11.10 4.13 17.64
CA GLN A 96 -11.24 5.34 16.85
C GLN A 96 -11.39 5.07 15.34
N VAL A 97 -10.78 4.02 14.79
CA VAL A 97 -10.91 3.67 13.35
C VAL A 97 -12.35 3.31 13.02
N ARG A 98 -12.98 2.47 13.86
CA ARG A 98 -14.37 2.06 13.70
C ARG A 98 -15.30 3.25 13.86
N GLU A 99 -15.12 4.02 14.94
CA GLU A 99 -15.94 5.20 15.22
C GLU A 99 -15.93 6.21 14.06
N LEU A 100 -14.76 6.47 13.47
CA LEU A 100 -14.62 7.39 12.35
C LEU A 100 -15.33 6.90 11.09
N ILE A 101 -15.14 5.62 10.73
CA ILE A 101 -15.68 5.06 9.47
C ILE A 101 -17.20 4.85 9.57
N GLU A 102 -17.66 4.20 10.64
CA GLU A 102 -19.09 3.94 10.85
C GLU A 102 -19.84 5.23 11.19
N GLY A 103 -19.20 6.18 11.88
CA GLY A 103 -19.75 7.51 12.14
C GLY A 103 -19.94 8.36 10.87
N ALA A 104 -19.15 8.12 9.83
CA ALA A 104 -19.37 8.68 8.49
C ALA A 104 -20.47 7.93 7.69
N GLY A 105 -21.08 6.89 8.27
CA GLY A 105 -22.11 6.07 7.66
C GLY A 105 -21.60 5.01 6.69
N ALA A 106 -20.28 4.83 6.57
CA ALA A 106 -19.70 3.79 5.71
C ALA A 106 -19.66 2.44 6.44
N LEU A 107 -19.70 1.34 5.68
CA LEU A 107 -19.61 -0.02 6.23
C LEU A 107 -18.14 -0.42 6.39
N LEU A 108 -17.73 -0.79 7.61
CA LEU A 108 -16.40 -1.35 7.88
C LEU A 108 -16.44 -2.88 7.92
N LEU A 109 -15.63 -3.53 7.09
CA LEU A 109 -15.47 -4.99 7.06
C LEU A 109 -14.01 -5.38 7.32
N PHE A 110 -13.82 -6.39 8.18
CA PHE A 110 -12.52 -7.01 8.42
C PHE A 110 -12.45 -8.36 7.73
N LEU A 111 -11.37 -8.61 7.01
CA LEU A 111 -11.08 -9.92 6.43
C LEU A 111 -10.70 -10.91 7.54
N SER A 112 -10.99 -12.19 7.29
CA SER A 112 -10.51 -13.27 8.15
C SER A 112 -8.97 -13.28 8.22
N PRO A 113 -8.40 -13.75 9.34
CA PRO A 113 -6.96 -13.94 9.45
C PRO A 113 -6.41 -14.77 8.29
N TYR A 114 -5.23 -14.39 7.79
CA TYR A 114 -4.53 -15.09 6.71
C TYR A 114 -5.34 -15.21 5.40
N SER A 115 -6.17 -14.22 5.09
CA SER A 115 -6.89 -14.15 3.80
C SER A 115 -6.37 -13.03 2.88
N PRO A 116 -5.06 -12.99 2.57
CA PRO A 116 -4.51 -11.95 1.68
C PRO A 116 -5.07 -12.03 0.27
N ASP A 117 -5.51 -13.21 -0.18
CA ASP A 117 -6.12 -13.43 -1.50
C ASP A 117 -7.47 -12.70 -1.64
N LEU A 118 -8.10 -12.33 -0.52
CA LEU A 118 -9.30 -11.51 -0.48
C LEU A 118 -9.00 -10.01 -0.31
N ASN A 119 -7.73 -9.60 -0.36
CA ASN A 119 -7.34 -8.22 -0.15
C ASN A 119 -6.68 -7.62 -1.42
N PRO A 120 -7.43 -6.90 -2.26
CA PRO A 120 -6.92 -6.37 -3.54
C PRO A 120 -5.66 -5.51 -3.39
N ILE A 121 -5.49 -4.83 -2.26
CA ILE A 121 -4.36 -3.92 -2.06
C ILE A 121 -3.04 -4.64 -1.78
N GLU A 122 -3.05 -5.91 -1.38
CA GLU A 122 -1.82 -6.71 -1.25
C GLU A 122 -1.14 -6.93 -2.61
N GLU A 123 -1.94 -7.20 -3.64
CA GLU A 123 -1.45 -7.31 -5.01
C GLU A 123 -1.05 -5.93 -5.56
N ALA A 124 -1.77 -4.86 -5.21
CA ALA A 124 -1.36 -3.49 -5.55
C ALA A 124 0.02 -3.16 -4.94
N PHE A 125 0.23 -3.48 -3.67
CA PHE A 125 1.53 -3.32 -3.01
C PHE A 125 2.62 -4.19 -3.64
N SER A 126 2.28 -5.36 -4.17
CA SER A 126 3.22 -6.18 -4.93
C SER A 126 3.69 -5.48 -6.21
N LYS A 127 2.80 -4.77 -6.92
CA LYS A 127 3.16 -3.92 -8.08
C LYS A 127 4.01 -2.71 -7.68
N VAL A 128 3.64 -2.01 -6.60
CA VAL A 128 4.44 -0.89 -6.04
C VAL A 128 5.85 -1.35 -5.69
N LYS A 129 5.97 -2.45 -4.94
CA LYS A 129 7.26 -3.06 -4.62
C LYS A 129 8.02 -3.39 -5.89
N TYR A 130 7.40 -4.03 -6.87
CA TYR A 130 8.06 -4.37 -8.14
C TYR A 130 8.66 -3.15 -8.84
N PHE A 131 7.92 -2.03 -8.91
CA PHE A 131 8.46 -0.79 -9.49
C PHE A 131 9.66 -0.26 -8.71
N ILE A 132 9.60 -0.25 -7.37
CA ILE A 132 10.75 0.14 -6.53
C ILE A 132 11.95 -0.77 -6.80
N ARG A 133 11.74 -2.09 -6.94
CA ARG A 133 12.80 -3.05 -7.29
C ARG A 133 13.41 -2.82 -8.67
N MET A 134 12.63 -2.34 -9.64
CA MET A 134 13.13 -1.97 -10.97
C MET A 134 14.01 -0.70 -10.92
N ASN A 135 13.84 0.12 -9.89
CA ASN A 135 14.54 1.38 -9.69
C ASN A 135 15.41 1.36 -8.43
N ASP A 136 15.97 0.18 -8.09
CA ASP A 136 16.68 -0.04 -6.83
C ASP A 136 17.94 0.82 -6.67
N ILE A 137 18.62 1.14 -7.78
CA ILE A 137 19.75 2.08 -7.82
C ILE A 137 19.31 3.47 -7.33
N VAL A 138 18.18 3.98 -7.82
CA VAL A 138 17.65 5.30 -7.42
C VAL A 138 17.21 5.27 -5.95
N MET A 139 16.53 4.20 -5.53
CA MET A 139 16.13 3.97 -4.14
C MET A 139 17.33 3.98 -3.18
N GLU A 140 18.47 3.45 -3.63
CA GLU A 140 19.69 3.37 -2.82
C GLU A 140 20.44 4.71 -2.75
N SER A 141 20.49 5.44 -3.86
CA SER A 141 21.26 6.68 -3.98
C SER A 141 20.51 7.94 -3.53
N ALA A 142 19.19 7.88 -3.40
CA ALA A 142 18.37 9.04 -3.02
C ALA A 142 18.54 9.37 -1.53
N ASP A 143 18.74 10.66 -1.24
CA ASP A 143 18.70 11.20 0.13
C ASP A 143 17.29 11.08 0.74
N ASP A 144 16.27 11.21 -0.11
CA ASP A 144 14.87 11.00 0.24
C ASP A 144 14.19 10.10 -0.81
N PRO A 145 13.79 8.86 -0.46
CA PRO A 145 13.13 7.96 -1.38
C PRO A 145 11.63 8.24 -1.54
N GLU A 146 11.04 9.18 -0.78
CA GLU A 146 9.61 9.49 -0.84
C GLU A 146 9.09 9.80 -2.26
N PRO A 147 9.79 10.59 -3.11
CA PRO A 147 9.32 10.85 -4.47
C PRO A 147 9.24 9.58 -5.34
N LEU A 148 10.19 8.66 -5.19
CA LEU A 148 10.19 7.38 -5.92
C LEU A 148 9.05 6.48 -5.44
N ILE A 149 8.82 6.41 -4.13
CA ILE A 149 7.71 5.65 -3.53
C ILE A 149 6.38 6.21 -4.03
N THR A 150 6.26 7.54 -4.03
CA THR A 150 5.07 8.25 -4.50
C THR A 150 4.78 7.96 -5.97
N GLU A 151 5.79 8.06 -6.84
CA GLU A 151 5.69 7.67 -8.25
C GLU A 151 5.26 6.19 -8.39
N ALA A 152 5.84 5.29 -7.60
CA ALA A 152 5.48 3.87 -7.63
C ALA A 152 3.99 3.64 -7.35
N PHE A 153 3.40 4.41 -6.44
CA PHE A 153 1.96 4.39 -6.17
C PHE A 153 1.14 4.95 -7.34
N TYR A 154 1.56 6.08 -7.92
CA TYR A 154 0.86 6.71 -9.05
C TYR A 154 0.93 5.89 -10.36
N ARG A 155 1.78 4.86 -10.43
CA ARG A 155 1.78 3.87 -11.52
C ARG A 155 0.61 2.90 -11.48
N LEU A 156 -0.11 2.80 -10.36
CA LEU A 156 -1.32 1.98 -10.25
C LEU A 156 -2.45 2.62 -11.07
N SER A 157 -2.73 2.06 -12.25
CA SER A 157 -3.82 2.53 -13.09
C SER A 157 -5.19 2.08 -12.54
N SER A 158 -6.26 2.71 -13.03
CA SER A 158 -7.63 2.23 -12.78
C SER A 158 -7.85 0.83 -13.37
N PHE A 159 -7.24 0.53 -14.51
CA PHE A 159 -7.28 -0.81 -15.13
C PHE A 159 -6.62 -1.86 -14.22
N ASP A 160 -5.46 -1.53 -13.65
CA ASP A 160 -4.81 -2.39 -12.67
C ASP A 160 -5.77 -2.67 -11.52
N CYS A 161 -6.27 -1.61 -10.86
CA CYS A 161 -7.14 -1.74 -9.70
C CYS A 161 -8.40 -2.56 -10.01
N HIS A 162 -9.06 -2.32 -11.14
CA HIS A 162 -10.20 -3.15 -11.56
C HIS A 162 -9.83 -4.63 -11.68
N GLY A 163 -8.67 -4.94 -12.28
CA GLY A 163 -8.15 -6.30 -12.37
C GLY A 163 -7.91 -6.95 -11.00
N LEU A 164 -7.38 -6.19 -10.04
CA LEU A 164 -7.16 -6.65 -8.66
C LEU A 164 -8.47 -6.98 -7.95
N PHE A 165 -9.47 -6.09 -8.05
CA PHE A 165 -10.79 -6.33 -7.46
C PHE A 165 -11.50 -7.53 -8.11
N ARG A 166 -11.32 -7.75 -9.41
CA ARG A 166 -11.84 -8.94 -10.10
C ARG A 166 -11.15 -10.23 -9.63
N HIS A 167 -9.83 -10.19 -9.39
CA HIS A 167 -9.09 -11.34 -8.88
C HIS A 167 -9.55 -11.77 -7.48
N CYS A 168 -9.90 -10.80 -6.63
CA CYS A 168 -10.49 -11.06 -5.31
C CYS A 168 -12.02 -11.27 -5.31
N GLU A 169 -12.63 -11.51 -6.48
CA GLU A 169 -14.07 -11.78 -6.65
C GLU A 169 -15.03 -10.63 -6.25
N TYR A 170 -14.53 -9.40 -6.12
CA TYR A 170 -15.36 -8.22 -5.85
C TYR A 170 -15.95 -7.56 -7.10
N ALA A 171 -15.47 -7.94 -8.28
CA ALA A 171 -15.91 -7.41 -9.56
C ALA A 171 -16.01 -8.53 -10.60
N ARG A 172 -16.81 -8.30 -11.65
CA ARG A 172 -16.93 -9.20 -12.80
C ARG A 172 -16.09 -8.72 -13.97
#